data_AF-A0A5R8NS95-F1
#
_entry.id   AF-A0A5R8NS95-F1
#
_cell.length_a   1.000
_cell.length_b   1.000
_cell.length_c   1.000
_cell.angle_alpha   90.00
_cell.angle_beta   90.00
_cell.angle_gamma   90.00
#
_symmetry.space_group_name_H-M   'P 1'
#
loop_
_entity.id
_entity.type
_entity.pdbx_description
1 polymer ?
#
loop_
_entity_poly.entity_id
_entity_poly.type
_entity_poly.pdbx_seq_one_letter_code
_entity_poly.pdbx_strand_id
1 'polypeptide(L)'
;MLARTLFAMSMSIQIYDVPEPVYDAIAARAAARGQSMQDYLRALLEREFRARRNDDAWETTTGHRGLGVDAHEITAQIRAGRDSAE
;
A
#
# COMPACT_ATOMS: atom_id res chain seq x y z
N MET A 1 -3.17 23.81 17.08
CA MET A 1 -2.46 23.71 15.80
C MET A 1 -3.38 22.98 14.82
N LEU A 2 -4.14 23.72 14.03
CA LEU A 2 -5.25 23.24 13.19
C LEU A 2 -4.71 22.64 11.88
N ALA A 3 -4.66 21.31 11.77
CA ALA A 3 -4.28 20.61 10.54
C ALA A 3 -5.40 19.67 10.07
N ARG A 4 -6.64 20.18 10.01
CA ARG A 4 -7.80 19.34 9.68
C ARG A 4 -8.90 20.07 8.93
N THR A 5 -8.54 20.91 7.96
CA THR A 5 -9.47 21.37 6.92
C THR A 5 -8.72 21.85 5.68
N LEU A 6 -8.01 20.96 4.99
CA LEU A 6 -7.85 21.14 3.54
C LEU A 6 -8.97 20.32 2.91
N PHE A 7 -10.06 21.05 2.70
CA PHE A 7 -11.15 20.80 1.78
C PHE A 7 -10.67 20.04 0.54
N ALA A 8 -11.53 19.22 -0.07
CA ALA A 8 -11.33 18.59 -1.37
C ALA A 8 -11.14 19.65 -2.48
N MET A 9 -10.01 20.36 -2.49
CA MET A 9 -9.53 21.15 -3.61
C MET A 9 -8.98 20.18 -4.64
N SER A 10 -9.44 20.32 -5.88
CA SER A 10 -8.92 19.57 -7.02
C SER A 10 -7.44 19.89 -7.21
N MET A 11 -6.56 19.11 -6.59
CA MET A 11 -5.12 19.15 -6.86
C MET A 11 -4.87 18.47 -8.21
N SER A 12 -4.23 19.18 -9.12
CA SER A 12 -3.81 18.65 -10.42
C SER A 12 -2.30 18.50 -10.45
N ILE A 13 -1.83 17.40 -11.03
CA ILE A 13 -0.42 17.13 -11.27
C ILE A 13 -0.24 17.10 -12.80
N GLN A 14 0.68 17.92 -13.30
CA GLN A 14 1.09 17.89 -14.70
C GLN A 14 2.45 17.19 -14.78
N ILE A 15 2.55 16.20 -15.66
CA ILE A 15 3.79 15.44 -15.90
C ILE A 15 4.29 15.82 -17.28
N TYR A 16 5.45 16.46 -17.34
CA TYR A 16 6.07 16.92 -18.59
C TYR A 16 7.10 15.93 -19.11
N ASP A 17 7.42 16.04 -20.40
CA ASP A 17 8.47 15.29 -21.08
C ASP A 17 8.35 13.76 -20.95
N VAL A 18 7.10 13.27 -20.93
CA VAL A 18 6.83 11.83 -20.94
C VAL A 18 7.19 11.28 -22.33
N PRO A 19 8.11 10.31 -22.43
CA PRO A 19 8.42 9.68 -23.71
C PRO A 19 7.15 9.07 -24.31
N GLU A 20 6.93 9.27 -25.60
CA GLU A 20 5.80 8.72 -26.36
C GLU A 20 5.51 7.23 -26.05
N PRO A 21 6.49 6.30 -26.06
CA PRO A 21 6.20 4.90 -25.76
C PRO A 21 5.69 4.67 -24.32
N VAL A 22 6.05 5.52 -23.37
CA VAL A 22 5.56 5.46 -21.99
C VAL A 22 4.12 5.94 -21.93
N TYR A 23 3.82 7.04 -22.60
CA TYR A 23 2.45 7.57 -22.70
C TYR A 23 1.50 6.54 -23.30
N ASP A 24 1.88 5.93 -24.43
CA ASP A 24 1.08 4.93 -25.12
C ASP A 24 0.84 3.68 -24.26
N ALA A 25 1.87 3.21 -23.57
CA ALA A 25 1.74 2.07 -22.67
C ALA A 25 0.78 2.35 -21.51
N ILE A 26 0.77 3.59 -20.98
CA ILE A 26 -0.16 4.02 -19.93
C ILE A 26 -1.58 4.12 -20.51
N ALA A 27 -1.74 4.73 -21.68
CA ALA A 27 -3.03 4.87 -22.36
C ALA A 27 -3.67 3.50 -22.63
N ALA A 28 -2.90 2.57 -23.18
CA ALA A 28 -3.36 1.20 -23.46
C ALA A 28 -3.81 0.48 -22.18
N ARG A 29 -3.06 0.63 -21.08
CA ARG A 29 -3.42 0.01 -19.78
C ARG A 29 -4.67 0.63 -19.15
N ALA A 30 -4.86 1.93 -19.28
CA ALA A 30 -6.06 2.62 -18.82
C ALA A 30 -7.29 2.17 -19.63
N ALA A 31 -7.17 2.14 -20.96
CA ALA A 31 -8.22 1.67 -21.87
C ALA A 31 -8.61 0.21 -21.60
N ALA A 32 -7.63 -0.68 -21.41
CA ALA A 32 -7.86 -2.07 -21.06
C ALA A 32 -8.60 -2.26 -19.72
N ARG A 33 -8.60 -1.24 -18.85
CA ARG A 33 -9.31 -1.21 -17.56
C ARG A 33 -10.63 -0.42 -17.63
N GLY A 34 -11.00 0.12 -18.78
CA GLY A 34 -12.17 1.01 -18.91
C GLY A 34 -12.04 2.29 -18.09
N GLN A 35 -10.82 2.76 -17.85
CA GLN A 35 -10.52 3.93 -17.03
C GLN A 35 -10.02 5.09 -17.90
N SER A 36 -10.30 6.32 -17.48
CA SER A 36 -9.56 7.47 -18.00
C SER A 36 -8.08 7.38 -17.59
N MET A 37 -7.21 8.04 -18.34
CA MET A 37 -5.77 8.07 -18.01
C MET A 37 -5.52 8.70 -16.64
N GLN A 38 -6.25 9.76 -16.29
CA GLN A 38 -6.16 10.40 -14.97
C GLN A 38 -6.59 9.47 -13.84
N ASP A 39 -7.69 8.72 -14.01
CA ASP A 39 -8.14 7.75 -13.01
C ASP A 39 -7.14 6.62 -12.81
N TYR A 40 -6.60 6.10 -13.92
CA TYR A 40 -5.59 5.06 -13.88
C TYR A 40 -4.31 5.52 -13.16
N LEU A 41 -3.80 6.72 -13.50
CA LEU A 41 -2.62 7.28 -12.86
C LEU A 41 -2.84 7.58 -11.38
N ARG A 42 -4.02 8.10 -11.00
CA ARG A 42 -4.38 8.30 -9.59
C ARG A 42 -4.36 6.98 -8.82
N ALA A 43 -5.02 5.95 -9.36
CA ALA A 43 -5.04 4.63 -8.73
C ALA A 43 -3.64 4.01 -8.62
N LEU A 44 -2.78 4.25 -9.62
CA LEU A 44 -1.38 3.83 -9.59
C LEU A 44 -0.60 4.53 -8.47
N LEU A 45 -0.74 5.85 -8.34
CA LEU A 45 -0.09 6.64 -7.28
C LEU A 45 -0.58 6.25 -5.89
N GLU A 46 -1.89 6.04 -5.71
CA GLU A 46 -2.42 5.57 -4.43
C GLU A 46 -1.95 4.17 -4.07
N ARG A 47 -1.84 3.26 -5.07
CA ARG A 47 -1.30 1.91 -4.84
C ARG A 47 0.14 1.98 -4.39
N GLU A 48 0.96 2.79 -5.06
CA GLU A 48 2.36 2.99 -4.70
C GLU A 48 2.51 3.59 -3.29
N PHE A 49 1.71 4.60 -2.95
CA PHE A 49 1.70 5.17 -1.61
C PHE A 49 1.31 4.15 -0.54
N ARG A 50 0.28 3.34 -0.80
CA ARG A 50 -0.13 2.26 0.12
C ARG A 50 0.96 1.20 0.28
N ALA A 51 1.63 0.81 -0.80
CA ALA A 51 2.71 -0.17 -0.77
C ALA A 51 3.89 0.34 0.08
N ARG A 52 4.37 1.57 -0.17
CA ARG A 52 5.45 2.17 0.63
C ARG A 52 5.09 2.33 2.10
N ARG A 53 3.88 2.82 2.40
CA ARG A 53 3.40 2.92 3.78
C ARG A 53 3.38 1.56 4.47
N ASN A 54 2.99 0.52 3.76
CA ASN A 54 3.00 -0.84 4.26
C ASN A 54 4.44 -1.30 4.53
N ASP A 55 5.38 -1.06 3.60
CA ASP A 55 6.79 -1.40 3.77
C ASP A 55 7.41 -0.65 4.95
N ASP A 56 7.20 0.67 5.05
CA ASP A 56 7.63 1.49 6.19
C ASP A 56 7.01 0.97 7.50
N ALA A 57 5.73 0.58 7.49
CA ALA A 57 5.07 0.01 8.67
C ALA A 57 5.67 -1.34 9.04
N TRP A 58 6.03 -2.19 8.07
CA TRP A 58 6.74 -3.45 8.30
C TRP A 58 8.14 -3.22 8.84
N GLU A 59 8.90 -2.27 8.31
CA GLU A 59 10.24 -1.87 8.81
C GLU A 59 10.15 -1.32 10.25
N THR A 60 9.19 -0.44 10.51
CA THR A 60 8.98 0.13 11.85
C THR A 60 8.55 -0.96 12.86
N THR A 61 7.73 -1.92 12.42
CA THR A 61 7.27 -3.05 13.25
C THR A 61 8.36 -4.09 13.46
N THR A 62 9.21 -4.34 12.45
CA THR A 62 10.34 -5.27 12.58
C THR A 62 11.49 -4.71 13.42
N GLY A 63 11.63 -3.38 13.52
CA GLY A 63 12.49 -2.72 14.51
C GLY A 63 12.09 -2.96 15.97
N HIS A 64 10.87 -3.45 16.23
CA HIS A 64 10.39 -3.80 17.57
C HIS A 64 10.49 -5.31 17.90
N ARG A 65 11.13 -6.13 17.04
CA ARG A 65 11.43 -7.54 17.37
C ARG A 65 12.63 -7.68 18.31
N GLY A 66 12.48 -7.06 19.48
CA GLY A 66 13.07 -7.50 20.72
C GLY A 66 12.01 -8.19 21.59
N LEU A 67 11.22 -9.09 21.01
CA LEU A 67 10.48 -10.07 21.80
C LEU A 67 10.94 -11.43 21.29
N GLY A 68 11.79 -12.08 22.08
CA GLY A 68 12.26 -13.44 21.85
C GLY A 68 11.09 -14.40 21.99
N VAL A 69 10.25 -14.45 20.96
CA VAL A 69 9.19 -15.45 20.85
C VAL A 69 9.83 -16.66 20.19
N ASP A 70 10.06 -17.68 21.01
CA ASP A 70 10.61 -18.94 20.56
C ASP A 70 9.56 -19.71 19.74
N ALA A 71 9.98 -20.29 18.61
CA ALA A 71 9.06 -20.98 17.70
C ALA A 71 8.36 -22.19 18.37
N HIS A 72 8.98 -22.79 19.39
CA HIS A 72 8.39 -23.85 20.20
C HIS A 72 7.27 -23.31 21.10
N GLU A 73 7.39 -22.08 21.60
CA GLU A 73 6.36 -21.41 22.41
C GLU A 73 5.08 -21.15 21.60
N ILE A 74 5.23 -20.67 20.36
CA ILE A 74 4.10 -20.46 19.43
C ILE A 74 3.39 -21.79 19.16
N THR A 75 4.16 -22.85 18.90
CA THR A 75 3.61 -24.17 18.56
C THR A 75 2.90 -24.79 19.76
N ALA A 76 3.44 -24.61 20.98
CA ALA A 76 2.80 -25.06 22.21
C ALA A 76 1.46 -24.35 22.47
N GLN A 77 1.39 -23.03 22.22
CA GLN A 77 0.16 -22.26 22.37
C GLN A 77 -0.94 -22.70 21.40
N ILE A 78 -0.59 -22.95 20.13
CA ILE A 78 -1.55 -23.43 19.12
C ILE A 78 -2.10 -24.81 19.50
N ARG A 79 -1.26 -25.69 20.08
CA ARG A 79 -1.68 -27.03 20.52
C ARG A 79 -2.60 -26.95 21.73
N ALA A 80 -2.21 -26.17 22.75
CA ALA A 80 -3.03 -25.97 23.95
C ALA A 80 -4.41 -25.38 23.63
N GLY A 81 -4.50 -24.46 22.65
CA GLY A 81 -5.77 -23.90 22.20
C GLY A 81 -6.68 -24.91 21.48
N ARG A 82 -6.10 -25.97 20.89
CA ARG A 82 -6.87 -27.06 20.24
C ARG A 82 -7.36 -28.08 21.27
N ASP A 83 -6.54 -28.38 22.26
CA ASP A 83 -6.84 -29.40 23.28
C ASP A 83 -7.81 -28.89 24.37
N SER A 84 -8.03 -27.57 24.45
CA SER A 84 -8.99 -26.94 25.38
C SER A 84 -10.40 -26.75 24.78
N ALA A 85 -10.60 -27.19 23.54
CA ALA A 85 -11.88 -27.11 22.82
C ALA A 85 -12.63 -28.45 22.77
N GLU A 86 -12.21 -29.43 23.57
CA GLU A 86 -12.87 -30.71 23.83
C GLU A 86 -13.31 -30.78 25.31
#